data_AF-A0A7W0JB38-F1
#
_entry.id   AF-A0A7W0JB38-F1
#
_cell.length_a   1.000
_cell.length_b   1.000
_cell.length_c   1.000
_cell.angle_alpha   90.00
_cell.angle_beta   90.00
_cell.angle_gamma   90.00
#
_symmetry.space_group_name_H-M   'P 1'
#
loop_
_entity.id
_entity.type
_entity.pdbx_description
1 polymer ?
#
loop_
_entity_poly.entity_id
_entity_poly.type
_entity_poly.pdbx_seq_one_letter_code
_entity_poly.pdbx_strand_id
1 'polypeptide(L)' 'MKFRVERDVLAEAVAWAARTLPARPPVPVLAGLMLDARDGDG' A
#
# COMPACT_ATOMS: atom_id res chain seq x y z
N MET A 1 -6.75 -11.27 5.98
CA MET A 1 -5.72 -10.39 6.59
C MET A 1 -6.34 -9.59 7.71
N LYS A 2 -5.68 -9.56 8.87
CA LYS A 2 -5.98 -8.65 9.97
C LYS A 2 -4.65 -8.26 10.61
N PHE A 3 -4.15 -7.07 10.29
CA PHE A 3 -2.90 -6.54 10.83
C PHE A 3 -3.20 -5.28 11.63
N ARG A 4 -2.29 -4.92 12.55
CA ARG A 4 -2.31 -3.66 13.29
C ARG A 4 -0.96 -2.98 13.08
N VAL A 5 -1.01 -1.68 12.86
CA VAL A 5 0.16 -0.82 12.66
C VAL A 5 -0.20 0.57 13.17
N GLU A 6 0.81 1.33 13.57
CA GLU A 6 0.64 2.74 13.92
C GLU A 6 0.11 3.53 12.73
N ARG A 7 -0.88 4.39 12.98
CA ARG A 7 -1.57 5.16 11.93
C ARG A 7 -0.59 6.02 11.13
N ASP A 8 0.30 6.71 11.81
CA ASP A 8 1.17 7.70 11.16
C ASP A 8 2.24 7.01 10.31
N VAL A 9 2.77 5.87 10.78
CA VAL A 9 3.68 5.01 10.00
C VAL A 9 3.00 4.52 8.73
N LEU A 10 1.76 4.03 8.83
CA LEU A 10 1.01 3.57 7.66
C LEU A 10 0.71 4.73 6.70
N ALA A 11 0.33 5.90 7.22
CA ALA A 11 0.03 7.07 6.41
C ALA A 11 1.25 7.56 5.63
N GLU A 12 2.42 7.62 6.27
CA GLU A 12 3.68 7.97 5.63
C GLU A 12 4.06 6.98 4.52
N ALA A 13 4.03 5.68 4.82
CA ALA A 13 4.38 4.64 3.86
C ALA A 13 3.45 4.64 2.64
N VAL A 14 2.13 4.76 2.86
CA VAL A 14 1.14 4.83 1.77
C VAL A 14 1.33 6.10 0.94
N ALA A 15 1.54 7.26 1.58
CA ALA A 15 1.79 8.51 0.87
C ALA A 15 3.06 8.43 0.02
N TRP A 16 4.13 7.80 0.54
CA TRP A 16 5.37 7.58 -0.20
C TRP A 16 5.12 6.71 -1.46
N ALA A 17 4.41 5.60 -1.30
CA ALA A 17 4.15 4.62 -2.37
C ALA A 17 3.17 5.15 -3.43
N ALA A 18 2.13 5.88 -3.02
CA ALA A 18 1.11 6.41 -3.92
C ALA A 18 1.68 7.37 -4.99
N ARG A 19 2.86 7.97 -4.75
CA ARG A 19 3.54 8.85 -5.71
C ARG A 19 3.91 8.17 -7.02
N THR A 20 4.01 6.85 -7.06
CA THR A 20 4.34 6.10 -8.28
C THR A 20 3.10 5.69 -9.07
N LEU A 21 1.89 5.96 -8.58
CA LEU A 21 0.66 5.54 -9.25
C LEU A 21 0.41 6.38 -10.52
N PRO A 22 0.03 5.75 -11.65
CA PRO A 22 -0.31 6.48 -12.87
C PRO A 22 -1.55 7.35 -12.67
N ALA A 23 -1.50 8.60 -13.14
CA ALA A 23 -2.66 9.49 -13.13
C ALA A 23 -3.83 8.99 -14.02
N ARG A 24 -3.53 8.14 -15.02
CA ARG A 24 -4.51 7.52 -15.91
C ARG A 24 -4.19 6.02 -16.08
N PRO A 25 -4.65 5.17 -15.15
CA PRO A 25 -4.37 3.74 -15.21
C PRO A 25 -5.20 3.08 -16.34
N PRO A 26 -4.62 2.15 -17.12
CA PRO A 26 -5.33 1.50 -18.23
C PRO A 26 -6.37 0.47 -17.75
N VAL A 27 -6.22 -0.03 -16.52
CA VAL A 27 -7.18 -0.92 -15.86
C VAL A 27 -7.29 -0.57 -14.37
N PRO A 28 -8.46 -0.75 -13.73
CA PRO A 28 -8.68 -0.31 -12.34
C PRO A 28 -7.70 -0.88 -11.31
N VAL A 29 -7.21 -2.11 -11.52
CA VAL A 29 -6.26 -2.75 -10.59
C VAL A 29 -4.94 -1.99 -10.47
N LEU A 30 -4.51 -1.27 -11.52
CA LEU A 30 -3.28 -0.48 -11.49
C LEU A 30 -3.43 0.88 -10.80
N ALA A 31 -4.63 1.22 -10.33
CA ALA A 31 -4.87 2.38 -9.48
C ALA A 31 -4.61 2.10 -7.98
N GLY A 32 -4.44 0.82 -7.61
CA GLY A 32 -4.34 0.39 -6.22
C GLY A 32 -2.91 0.13 -5.73
N LEU A 33 -2.77 0.02 -4.41
CA LEU A 33 -1.56 -0.48 -3.77
C LEU A 33 -1.76 -1.94 -3.33
N MET A 34 -0.73 -2.75 -3.50
CA MET A 34 -0.70 -4.13 -2.99
C MET A 34 -0.28 -4.11 -1.52
N LEU A 35 -1.11 -4.70 -0.65
CA LEU A 35 -0.78 -4.90 0.76
C LEU A 35 -0.45 -6.38 0.98
N ASP A 36 0.78 -6.65 1.41
CA ASP A 36 1.23 -7.97 1.84
C ASP A 36 1.64 -7.91 3.32
N ALA A 37 0.86 -8.58 4.17
CA ALA A 37 1.09 -8.70 5.60
C ALA A 37 1.38 -10.18 5.89
N ARG A 38 2.65 -10.54 5.79
CA ARG A 38 3.17 -11.85 6.21
C ARG A 38 3.40 -11.81 7.72
N ASP A 39 3.06 -12.90 8.41
CA ASP A 39 3.54 -13.08 9.78
C ASP A 39 5.07 -13.07 9.73
N GLY A 40 5.69 -12.37 10.68
CA GLY A 40 7.12 -12.04 10.65
C GLY A 40 8.03 -13.25 10.85
N ASP A 41 8.04 -14.15 9.88
CA ASP A 41 9.01 -15.22 9.69
C ASP A 41 9.38 -15.22 8.20
N GLY A 42 10.55 -14.64 7.93
CA GLY A 42 11.33 -14.91 6.72
C GLY A 42 12.40 -15.92 7.03
#